data_AF-A0A947DGT8-F1
#
_entry.id   AF-A0A947DGT8-F1
#
_cell.length_a   1.000
_cell.length_b   1.000
_cell.length_c   1.000
_cell.angle_alpha   90.00
_cell.angle_beta   90.00
_cell.angle_gamma   90.00
#
_symmetry.space_group_name_H-M   'P 1'
#
loop_
_entity.id
_entity.type
_entity.pdbx_description
1 polymer ?
#
loop_
_entity_poly.entity_id
_entity_poly.type
_entity_poly.pdbx_seq_one_letter_code
_entity_poly.pdbx_strand_id
1 'polypeptide(L)' 'MYLIKIDGLGFIHSAWEDQEPRFCATLSVARSWPTLTEALRFGNNHLTSRLPIGWELWEETTDDLVPLIRPQPGKS' A
#
# COMPACT_ATOMS: atom_id res chain seq x y z
N MET A 1 12.55 -2.41 -1.27
CA MET A 1 11.67 -1.26 -0.93
C MET A 1 10.31 -1.79 -0.53
N TYR A 2 9.45 -1.00 0.11
CA TYR A 2 8.12 -1.45 0.52
C TYR A 2 7.05 -0.76 -0.29
N LEU A 3 6.00 -1.49 -0.64
CA LEU A 3 4.86 -1.06 -1.44
C LEU A 3 3.57 -1.47 -0.71
N ILE A 4 2.49 -0.75 -1.00
CA ILE A 4 1.16 -1.10 -0.49
C ILE A 4 0.25 -1.35 -1.66
N LYS A 5 -0.41 -2.52 -1.64
CA LYS A 5 -1.40 -2.93 -2.62
C LYS A 5 -2.77 -2.99 -1.97
N ILE A 6 -3.78 -2.50 -2.67
CA ILE A 6 -5.17 -2.56 -2.27
C ILE A 6 -5.87 -3.54 -3.20
N ASP A 7 -6.66 -4.44 -2.60
CA ASP A 7 -7.41 -5.42 -3.38
C ASP A 7 -8.38 -4.73 -4.34
N GLY A 8 -8.43 -5.19 -5.58
CA GLY A 8 -9.24 -4.60 -6.66
C GLY A 8 -8.81 -3.22 -7.17
N LEU A 9 -7.90 -2.48 -6.51
CA LEU A 9 -7.48 -1.13 -6.93
C LEU A 9 -6.01 -1.03 -7.39
N GLY A 10 -5.14 -1.94 -6.94
CA GLY A 10 -3.71 -1.92 -7.28
C GLY A 10 -2.85 -1.24 -6.22
N PHE A 11 -1.69 -0.71 -6.59
CA PHE A 11 -0.76 -0.06 -5.67
C PHE A 11 -1.11 1.39 -5.40
N ILE A 12 -0.69 1.92 -4.26
CA ILE A 12 -0.74 3.36 -3.96
C ILE A 12 0.08 4.10 -5.02
N HIS A 13 -0.51 5.08 -5.69
CA HIS A 13 0.19 5.90 -6.69
C HIS A 13 1.13 6.92 -5.99
N SER A 14 2.26 7.24 -6.61
CA SER A 14 3.25 8.22 -6.09
C SER A 14 2.64 9.60 -5.80
N ALA A 15 1.78 10.08 -6.70
CA ALA A 15 0.92 11.27 -6.54
C ALA A 15 -0.30 11.09 -5.60
N TRP A 16 -0.30 10.17 -4.64
CA TRP A 16 -1.38 10.03 -3.65
C TRP A 16 -1.53 11.30 -2.79
N GLU A 17 -2.76 11.78 -2.66
CA GLU A 17 -3.16 12.78 -1.67
C GLU A 17 -4.33 12.28 -0.84
N ASP A 18 -4.39 12.68 0.43
CA ASP A 18 -5.38 12.18 1.38
C ASP A 18 -6.83 12.50 1.00
N GLN A 19 -7.06 13.64 0.36
CA GLN A 19 -8.39 14.04 -0.10
C GLN A 19 -8.71 13.50 -1.50
N GLU A 20 -7.70 13.00 -2.22
CA GLU A 20 -7.81 12.50 -3.58
C GLU A 20 -6.95 11.23 -3.74
N PRO A 21 -7.44 10.08 -3.22
CA PRO A 21 -6.69 8.83 -3.26
C PRO A 21 -6.51 8.35 -4.70
N ARG A 22 -5.27 7.99 -5.06
CA ARG A 22 -4.89 7.53 -6.40
C ARG A 22 -4.21 6.17 -6.34
N PHE A 23 -4.60 5.28 -7.25
CA PHE A 23 -4.07 3.93 -7.36
C PHE A 23 -3.49 3.67 -8.75
N CYS A 24 -2.61 2.68 -8.86
CA CYS A 24 -1.94 2.32 -10.10
C CYS A 24 -1.70 0.82 -10.21
N ALA A 25 -1.66 0.31 -11.45
CA ALA A 25 -1.34 -1.09 -11.71
C ALA A 25 0.17 -1.34 -11.89
N THR A 26 0.95 -0.28 -12.17
CA THR A 26 2.37 -0.37 -12.56
C THR A 26 3.30 0.05 -11.43
N LEU A 27 4.36 -0.72 -11.20
CA LEU A 27 5.35 -0.45 -10.15
C LEU A 27 6.13 0.85 -10.37
N SER A 28 6.37 1.24 -11.63
CA SER A 28 7.16 2.43 -11.97
C SER A 28 6.57 3.75 -11.47
N VAL A 29 5.27 3.79 -11.18
CA VAL A 29 4.57 4.96 -10.62
C VAL A 29 3.99 4.68 -9.25
N ALA A 30 4.23 3.49 -8.71
CA ALA A 30 3.80 3.14 -7.37
C ALA A 30 4.63 3.92 -6.34
N ARG A 31 3.96 4.35 -5.28
CA ARG A 31 4.62 4.93 -4.13
C ARG A 31 5.34 3.84 -3.38
N SER A 32 6.64 4.02 -3.19
CA SER A 32 7.48 3.13 -2.39
C SER A 32 7.96 3.83 -1.12
N TRP A 33 8.23 3.01 -0.10
CA TRP A 33 8.82 3.44 1.16
C TRP A 33 10.15 2.73 1.38
N PRO A 34 11.16 3.42 1.91
CA PRO A 34 12.47 2.80 2.16
C PRO A 34 12.44 1.85 3.36
N THR A 35 11.49 2.01 4.29
CA THR A 35 11.39 1.16 5.48
C THR A 35 9.99 0.56 5.68
N LEU A 36 9.96 -0.65 6.25
CA LEU A 36 8.75 -1.36 6.65
C LEU A 36 7.87 -0.49 7.56
N THR A 37 8.50 0.17 8.54
CA THR A 37 7.82 1.00 9.54
C THR A 37 7.08 2.18 8.91
N GLU A 38 7.64 2.83 7.90
CA GLU A 38 7.00 3.97 7.25
C GLU A 38 5.80 3.55 6.40
N ALA A 39 5.92 2.45 5.66
CA ALA A 39 4.80 1.90 4.90
C ALA A 39 3.66 1.45 5.83
N LEU A 40 3.99 0.77 6.94
CA LEU A 40 3.01 0.39 7.96
C LEU A 40 2.32 1.61 8.57
N ARG A 41 3.08 2.64 8.93
CA ARG A 41 2.52 3.89 9.47
C ARG A 41 1.58 4.53 8.46
N PHE A 42 1.93 4.54 7.18
CA PHE A 42 1.06 5.06 6.14
C PHE A 42 -0.25 4.26 6.06
N GLY A 43 -0.17 2.93 5.94
CA GLY A 43 -1.35 2.08 5.82
C GLY A 43 -2.29 2.23 7.02
N ASN A 44 -1.74 2.24 8.24
CA ASN A 44 -2.54 2.40 9.46
C ASN A 44 -3.21 3.77 9.59
N ASN A 45 -2.53 4.85 9.21
CA ASN A 45 -3.05 6.21 9.39
C ASN A 45 -4.01 6.62 8.27
N HIS A 46 -3.75 6.19 7.03
CA HIS A 46 -4.43 6.70 5.84
C HIS A 46 -5.39 5.70 5.20
N LEU A 47 -5.18 4.39 5.40
CA LEU A 47 -5.97 3.36 4.72
C LEU A 47 -6.92 2.64 5.66
N THR A 48 -6.45 2.15 6.81
CA THR A 48 -7.24 1.31 7.72
C THR A 48 -8.54 1.98 8.21
N SER A 49 -8.56 3.31 8.34
CA SER A 49 -9.76 4.05 8.75
C SER A 49 -10.63 4.53 7.59
N ARG A 50 -10.10 4.56 6.35
CA ARG A 50 -10.73 5.20 5.19
C ARG A 50 -11.19 4.23 4.11
N LEU A 51 -10.59 3.05 4.04
CA LEU A 51 -10.93 2.03 3.06
C LEU A 51 -11.72 0.90 3.75
N PRO A 52 -12.89 0.52 3.22
CA PRO A 52 -13.64 -0.65 3.70
C PRO A 52 -12.95 -1.97 3.33
N ILE A 53 -11.96 -1.91 2.45
CA ILE A 53 -11.19 -3.04 1.93
C ILE A 53 -9.81 -3.09 2.58
N GLY A 54 -9.32 -4.31 2.80
CA GLY A 54 -7.99 -4.54 3.34
C GLY A 54 -6.88 -4.11 2.38
N TRP A 55 -5.72 -3.79 2.94
CA TRP A 55 -4.50 -3.47 2.19
C TRP A 55 -3.40 -4.46 2.55
N GLU A 56 -2.54 -4.74 1.59
CA GLU A 56 -1.43 -5.67 1.69
C GLU A 56 -0.11 -4.91 1.61
N LEU A 57 0.83 -5.30 2.45
CA LEU A 57 2.19 -4.81 2.36
C LEU A 57 3.03 -5.77 1.53
N TRP A 58 3.77 -5.23 0.58
CA TRP A 58 4.68 -5.96 -0.30
C TRP A 58 6.09 -5.40 -0.16
N GLU A 59 7.08 -6.28 -0.27
CA GLU A 59 8.50 -5.93 -0.33
C GLU A 59 9.02 -6.22 -1.74
N GLU A 60 9.51 -5.16 -2.39
CA GLU A 60 10.28 -5.25 -3.61
C GLU A 60 11.72 -5.60 -3.28
N THR A 61 12.10 -6.81 -3.70
CA THR A 61 13.47 -7.33 -3.67
C THR A 61 14.11 -7.16 -5.04
N THR A 62 15.37 -7.56 -5.20
CA THR A 62 16.11 -7.39 -6.47
C THR A 62 15.43 -8.10 -7.65
N ASP A 63 14.77 -9.23 -7.39
CA ASP A 63 14.24 -10.10 -8.44
C ASP A 63 12.72 -10.34 -8.35
N ASP A 64 12.08 -9.93 -7.24
CA ASP A 64 10.68 -10.29 -6.99
C ASP A 64 9.94 -9.33 -6.05
N LEU A 65 8.61 -9.44 -6.07
CA LEU A 65 7.70 -8.75 -5.18
C LEU A 65 7.09 -9.74 -4.18
N VAL A 66 7.51 -9.65 -2.92
CA VAL A 66 7.13 -10.60 -1.86
C VAL A 66 6.05 -10.00 -0.95
N PRO A 67 4.90 -10.66 -0.74
CA PRO A 67 3.89 -10.18 0.20
C PRO A 67 4.35 -10.42 1.65
N LEU A 68 4.42 -9.36 2.45
CA LEU A 68 4.88 -9.41 3.84
C LEU A 68 3.74 -9.47 4.87
N ILE A 69 2.66 -8.70 4.65
CA ILE A 69 1.53 -8.62 5.58
C ILE A 69 0.24 -8.81 4.81
N ARG A 70 -0.53 -9.82 5.21
CA ARG A 70 -1.88 -10.11 4.73
C ARG A 70 -2.89 -9.16 5.38
N PRO A 71 -3.99 -8.82 4.67
CA PRO A 71 -4.80 -7.66 4.99
C PRO A 71 -5.32 -7.68 6.43
N GLN A 72 -5.17 -6.56 7.13
CA GLN A 72 -5.93 -6.34 8.35
C GLN A 72 -7.39 -6.10 7.95
N PRO A 73 -8.37 -6.85 8.51
CA PRO A 73 -9.76 -6.50 8.30
C PRO A 73 -9.98 -5.08 8.85
N GLY A 74 -10.45 -4.18 7.99
CA GLY A 74 -10.96 -2.89 8.44
C GLY A 74 -11.99 -3.15 9.52
N LYS A 75 -11.94 -2.39 10.63
CA LYS A 75 -12.91 -2.54 11.72
C LYS A 75 -14.32 -2.43 11.12
N SER A 76 -15.04 -3.55 11.14
CA SER A 76 -16.48 -3.64 10.90
C SER A 76 -17.24 -2.81 11.94
#